data_AF-A0A3S0A6Q4-F1
#
_entry.id   AF-A0A3S0A6Q4-F1
#
_cell.length_a   1.000
_cell.length_b   1.000
_cell.length_c   1.000
_cell.angle_alpha   90.00
_cell.angle_beta   90.00
_cell.angle_gamma   90.00
#
_symmetry.space_group_name_H-M   'P 1'
#
loop_
_entity.id
_entity.type
_entity.pdbx_description
1 polymer ?
#
loop_
_entity_poly.entity_id
_entity_poly.type
_entity_poly.pdbx_seq_one_letter_code
_entity_poly.pdbx_strand_id
1 'polypeptide(L)'
;MFNLKRVGLISCIVLVLTGTLALSAIASDAPIRFEGENTTSINSGVTTTNVTDPAASGGGYFQTVASTTQGSWVEFTVSVPSTGVYNLDFGYKKNYVRGTTQLTIDGLPQGGSVDQYASSASYTESDLGNVVLSSGNHKFRFNVIGKNASSTSYNFTVDYLQLTLLSTRFEGENSAFTTSGVTTSLVSDAAASGGGYFQTGSSTTTGSWVEYTLNVPATGVYNVNFGYKKNYVRGTTQLAIDGVNQGIAVDQYANTASYVSTNLGNVTLSSGNHTFRFTVTGKNTSSTSYNFTIDYLELMPNFGPAVDPSLMSNVSGTNPINFLSDLAPGNYDITLILGDNASAGSTNVQAEARRTMLGTVATEAGKLSLQNFTVNVREPEGQPTGGSNGEGTPGLNFSLSGIPKLNGIGISPAQNPSMIYLAGDSTMSDWLSNPTTGWGQMLPQYFKIGTSIANYADPGESTVSYLSDNALFNNLISHVNTNDYVLIQFGHNDKTTTKASYQANLKTMITQIKAKGAVPVLITPVVRRLFNEDNLTLSSTALHINEIGVDLPAAMKEVASTNNVQLIDLTAKSKLLIESLGVEASKPIYLTVEKDDNTHFSKYGANEIAKLVLQGMKELNLPQVANLR
;
A
#
# COMPACT_ATOMS: atom_id res chain seq x y z
N MET A 1 -46.13 8.02 48.01
CA MET A 1 -46.07 9.36 48.64
C MET A 1 -44.67 9.90 48.46
N PHE A 2 -44.58 11.03 47.76
CA PHE A 2 -43.36 11.64 47.24
C PHE A 2 -42.43 12.17 48.33
N ASN A 3 -41.12 12.12 48.06
CA ASN A 3 -40.10 12.82 48.82
C ASN A 3 -39.01 13.24 47.82
N LEU A 4 -38.84 14.55 47.56
CA LEU A 4 -37.63 15.27 47.97
C LEU A 4 -37.70 16.77 47.61
N LYS A 5 -37.32 17.56 48.63
CA LYS A 5 -36.78 18.92 48.65
C LYS A 5 -35.69 19.11 47.56
N ARG A 6 -35.35 20.30 47.03
CA ARG A 6 -35.05 21.58 47.70
C ARG A 6 -34.80 22.64 46.60
N VAL A 7 -35.26 23.87 46.83
CA VAL A 7 -35.00 25.07 46.01
C VAL A 7 -33.77 25.81 46.55
N GLY A 8 -32.96 26.39 45.66
CA GLY A 8 -31.91 27.36 45.99
C GLY A 8 -31.41 28.12 44.75
N LEU A 9 -31.78 29.39 44.65
CA LEU A 9 -31.33 30.42 43.69
C LEU A 9 -29.79 30.50 43.58
N ILE A 10 -29.26 30.92 42.42
CA ILE A 10 -28.17 31.90 42.29
C ILE A 10 -28.18 32.56 40.89
N SER A 11 -27.87 33.86 40.92
CA SER A 11 -27.91 34.93 39.93
C SER A 11 -27.45 34.66 38.49
N CYS A 12 -28.20 35.27 37.56
CA CYS A 12 -27.87 35.48 36.17
C CYS A 12 -26.81 36.58 36.04
N ILE A 13 -25.61 36.24 35.56
CA ILE A 13 -24.64 37.19 35.01
C ILE A 13 -24.83 37.17 33.50
N VAL A 14 -25.35 38.25 32.94
CA VAL A 14 -25.39 38.48 31.50
C VAL A 14 -24.00 38.94 31.08
N LEU A 15 -23.20 38.03 30.51
CA LEU A 15 -21.99 38.39 29.78
C LEU A 15 -22.38 38.59 28.32
N VAL A 16 -22.40 39.86 27.88
CA VAL A 16 -22.56 40.21 26.47
C VAL A 16 -21.25 39.89 25.76
N LEU A 17 -21.17 38.72 25.11
CA LEU A 17 -20.14 38.41 24.13
C LEU A 17 -20.67 38.80 22.74
N THR A 18 -20.28 39.99 22.30
CA THR A 18 -20.30 40.35 20.88
C THR A 18 -19.21 39.56 20.17
N GLY A 19 -19.54 38.36 19.72
CA GLY A 19 -18.70 37.55 18.86
C GLY A 19 -19.56 36.98 17.75
N THR A 20 -19.47 37.55 16.56
CA THR A 20 -19.90 36.90 15.31
C THR A 20 -19.22 35.55 15.22
N LEU A 21 -19.96 34.48 15.54
CA LEU A 21 -19.62 33.13 15.11
C LEU A 21 -19.61 33.17 13.59
N ALA A 22 -18.41 33.22 13.00
CA ALA A 22 -18.24 32.85 11.61
C ALA A 22 -18.67 31.38 11.50
N LEU A 23 -19.81 31.16 10.85
CA LEU A 23 -20.20 29.83 10.40
C LEU A 23 -19.08 29.36 9.46
N SER A 24 -18.22 28.46 9.93
CA SER A 24 -17.31 27.71 9.09
C SER A 24 -18.14 26.91 8.10
N ALA A 25 -17.99 27.19 6.80
CA ALA A 25 -18.48 26.32 5.75
C ALA A 25 -17.62 25.04 5.78
N ILE A 26 -18.00 24.10 6.65
CA ILE A 26 -17.61 22.71 6.53
C ILE A 26 -18.32 22.25 5.27
N ALA A 27 -17.59 21.95 4.19
CA ALA A 27 -18.16 21.17 3.09
C ALA A 27 -18.76 19.91 3.75
N SER A 28 -20.08 19.74 3.66
CA SER A 28 -20.75 18.77 4.51
C SER A 28 -20.25 17.36 4.22
N ASP A 29 -19.60 16.71 5.19
CA ASP A 29 -19.29 15.27 5.23
C ASP A 29 -20.56 14.39 5.26
N ALA A 30 -21.72 14.93 4.90
CA ALA A 30 -22.96 14.18 4.82
C ALA A 30 -22.90 13.24 3.61
N PRO A 31 -23.30 11.97 3.76
CA PRO A 31 -23.40 11.05 2.64
C PRO A 31 -24.25 11.63 1.52
N ILE A 32 -23.78 11.48 0.28
CA ILE A 32 -24.50 11.93 -0.90
C ILE A 32 -25.45 10.82 -1.31
N ARG A 33 -26.77 11.08 -1.25
CA ARG A 33 -27.80 10.11 -1.60
C ARG A 33 -28.43 10.45 -2.93
N PHE A 34 -28.46 9.47 -3.83
CA PHE A 34 -29.12 9.52 -5.13
C PHE A 34 -30.32 8.58 -5.08
N GLU A 35 -31.52 9.16 -5.05
CA GLU A 35 -32.76 8.38 -5.09
C GLU A 35 -33.01 7.88 -6.52
N GLY A 36 -33.24 6.57 -6.67
CA GLY A 36 -33.34 5.92 -7.98
C GLY A 36 -34.44 6.50 -8.84
N GLU A 37 -35.58 6.86 -8.23
CA GLU A 37 -36.74 7.45 -8.89
C GLU A 37 -36.51 8.90 -9.35
N ASN A 38 -35.52 9.60 -8.78
CA ASN A 38 -35.20 10.99 -9.11
C ASN A 38 -33.92 11.11 -9.96
N THR A 39 -33.23 10.00 -10.21
CA THR A 39 -31.96 9.99 -10.92
C THR A 39 -32.16 9.68 -12.40
N THR A 40 -31.57 10.51 -13.28
CA THR A 40 -31.68 10.32 -14.73
C THR A 40 -31.06 8.98 -15.13
N SER A 41 -31.78 8.19 -15.91
CA SER A 41 -31.33 6.89 -16.39
C SER A 41 -31.60 6.66 -17.88
N ILE A 42 -30.75 5.82 -18.47
CA ILE A 42 -30.93 5.20 -19.78
C ILE A 42 -30.93 3.67 -19.61
N ASN A 43 -31.49 2.93 -20.56
CA ASN A 43 -31.63 1.49 -20.41
C ASN A 43 -31.52 0.72 -21.74
N SER A 44 -31.37 -0.59 -21.65
CA SER A 44 -31.20 -1.50 -22.78
C SER A 44 -32.51 -1.86 -23.51
N GLY A 45 -33.48 -0.95 -23.58
CA GLY A 45 -34.82 -1.22 -24.10
C GLY A 45 -35.75 -1.94 -23.13
N VAL A 46 -35.43 -1.91 -21.82
CA VAL A 46 -36.32 -2.43 -20.78
C VAL A 46 -37.36 -1.38 -20.38
N THR A 47 -38.58 -1.83 -20.08
CA THR A 47 -39.60 -0.96 -19.50
C THR A 47 -39.28 -0.71 -18.04
N THR A 48 -39.38 0.56 -17.62
CA THR A 48 -39.06 1.03 -16.28
C THR A 48 -40.22 1.86 -15.73
N THR A 49 -40.35 1.92 -14.42
CA THR A 49 -41.32 2.78 -13.74
C THR A 49 -40.79 3.19 -12.39
N ASN A 50 -41.18 4.37 -11.95
CA ASN A 50 -41.03 4.80 -10.55
C ASN A 50 -42.29 4.38 -9.78
N VAL A 51 -42.12 3.97 -8.54
CA VAL A 51 -43.21 3.54 -7.65
C VAL A 51 -43.17 4.37 -6.39
N THR A 52 -44.30 4.98 -6.04
CA THR A 52 -44.47 5.63 -4.74
C THR A 52 -44.66 4.57 -3.66
N ASP A 53 -43.84 4.61 -2.62
CA ASP A 53 -43.92 3.74 -1.46
C ASP A 53 -43.36 4.48 -0.24
N PRO A 54 -44.19 4.82 0.77
CA PRO A 54 -43.74 5.55 1.96
C PRO A 54 -42.66 4.83 2.77
N ALA A 55 -42.46 3.53 2.55
CA ALA A 55 -41.40 2.77 3.21
C ALA A 55 -40.03 2.87 2.50
N ALA A 56 -40.00 3.41 1.27
CA ALA A 56 -38.78 3.65 0.51
C ALA A 56 -38.06 4.92 0.97
N SER A 57 -36.75 5.01 0.72
CA SER A 57 -36.02 6.28 0.84
C SER A 57 -36.67 7.33 -0.07
N GLY A 58 -36.77 8.58 0.38
CA GLY A 58 -37.42 9.63 -0.42
C GLY A 58 -38.92 9.43 -0.72
N GLY A 59 -39.55 8.31 -0.29
CA GLY A 59 -40.95 7.99 -0.53
C GLY A 59 -41.24 7.33 -1.89
N GLY A 60 -40.21 6.91 -2.64
CA GLY A 60 -40.36 6.20 -3.89
C GLY A 60 -39.14 5.33 -4.23
N TYR A 61 -39.25 4.52 -5.28
CA TYR A 61 -38.11 3.77 -5.81
C TYR A 61 -38.27 3.53 -7.31
N PHE A 62 -37.15 3.32 -7.99
CA PHE A 62 -37.10 2.91 -9.39
C PHE A 62 -37.24 1.39 -9.53
N GLN A 63 -37.97 0.90 -10.53
CA GLN A 63 -38.00 -0.52 -10.86
C GLN A 63 -38.07 -0.81 -12.36
N THR A 64 -37.47 -1.94 -12.76
CA THR A 64 -37.73 -2.54 -14.06
C THR A 64 -38.96 -3.46 -14.00
N VAL A 65 -39.60 -3.68 -15.16
CA VAL A 65 -40.80 -4.52 -15.28
C VAL A 65 -40.64 -5.62 -16.34
N ALA A 66 -41.75 -6.27 -16.73
CA ALA A 66 -41.85 -7.57 -17.40
C ALA A 66 -40.93 -7.85 -18.60
N SER A 67 -40.35 -6.85 -19.25
CA SER A 67 -39.38 -7.03 -20.35
C SER A 67 -37.94 -7.28 -19.88
N THR A 68 -37.70 -7.38 -18.57
CA THR A 68 -36.34 -7.57 -18.03
C THR A 68 -35.90 -9.03 -18.20
N THR A 69 -34.74 -9.23 -18.81
CA THR A 69 -34.09 -10.53 -19.01
C THR A 69 -32.63 -10.48 -18.58
N GLN A 70 -31.99 -11.64 -18.45
CA GLN A 70 -30.53 -11.69 -18.30
C GLN A 70 -29.84 -11.00 -19.49
N GLY A 71 -28.86 -10.15 -19.20
CA GLY A 71 -28.20 -9.28 -20.17
C GLY A 71 -28.82 -7.88 -20.29
N SER A 72 -30.02 -7.64 -19.73
CA SER A 72 -30.61 -6.30 -19.65
C SER A 72 -29.79 -5.39 -18.72
N TRP A 73 -29.85 -4.08 -18.95
CA TRP A 73 -29.19 -3.09 -18.08
C TRP A 73 -29.96 -1.77 -17.96
N VAL A 74 -29.75 -1.09 -16.83
CA VAL A 74 -30.13 0.33 -16.60
C VAL A 74 -28.89 1.07 -16.12
N GLU A 75 -28.63 2.25 -16.67
CA GLU A 75 -27.50 3.11 -16.33
C GLU A 75 -27.99 4.47 -15.83
N PHE A 76 -27.59 4.80 -14.61
CA PHE A 76 -27.84 6.08 -13.96
C PHE A 76 -26.64 7.01 -14.17
N THR A 77 -26.92 8.30 -14.37
CA THR A 77 -25.87 9.33 -14.32
C THR A 77 -25.82 9.91 -12.91
N VAL A 78 -24.71 9.68 -12.21
CA VAL A 78 -24.49 10.11 -10.83
C VAL A 78 -23.46 11.24 -10.81
N SER A 79 -23.81 12.38 -10.21
CA SER A 79 -22.93 13.56 -10.16
C SER A 79 -22.17 13.61 -8.84
N VAL A 80 -20.86 13.44 -8.91
CA VAL A 80 -19.95 13.43 -7.77
C VAL A 80 -19.37 14.83 -7.58
N PRO A 81 -19.52 15.47 -6.42
CA PRO A 81 -19.15 16.88 -6.22
C PRO A 81 -17.65 17.10 -6.12
N SER A 82 -16.91 16.13 -5.57
CA SER A 82 -15.47 16.22 -5.34
C SER A 82 -14.76 14.91 -5.67
N THR A 83 -13.54 15.00 -6.17
CA THR A 83 -12.69 13.81 -6.30
C THR A 83 -12.40 13.24 -4.92
N GLY A 84 -12.50 11.92 -4.76
CA GLY A 84 -12.28 11.28 -3.47
C GLY A 84 -12.50 9.78 -3.50
N VAL A 85 -12.29 9.16 -2.34
CA VAL A 85 -12.62 7.75 -2.12
C VAL A 85 -13.96 7.69 -1.40
N TYR A 86 -14.92 6.98 -1.98
CA TYR A 86 -16.27 6.86 -1.45
C TYR A 86 -16.57 5.42 -1.09
N ASN A 87 -17.20 5.18 0.06
CA ASN A 87 -17.95 3.94 0.25
C ASN A 87 -19.30 4.05 -0.48
N LEU A 88 -19.73 2.97 -1.14
CA LEU A 88 -20.97 2.93 -1.91
C LEU A 88 -21.96 1.92 -1.31
N ASP A 89 -23.07 2.43 -0.77
CA ASP A 89 -24.21 1.61 -0.39
C ASP A 89 -25.28 1.62 -1.48
N PHE A 90 -25.87 0.45 -1.71
CA PHE A 90 -26.98 0.27 -2.64
C PHE A 90 -28.24 -0.17 -1.88
N GLY A 91 -29.22 0.72 -1.77
CA GLY A 91 -30.55 0.44 -1.22
C GLY A 91 -31.50 -0.13 -2.29
N TYR A 92 -32.26 -1.16 -1.94
CA TYR A 92 -33.20 -1.80 -2.87
C TYR A 92 -34.34 -2.53 -2.13
N LYS A 93 -35.41 -2.83 -2.90
CA LYS A 93 -36.58 -3.57 -2.44
C LYS A 93 -36.55 -5.01 -2.92
N LYS A 94 -36.40 -5.94 -1.98
CA LYS A 94 -36.50 -7.38 -2.24
C LYS A 94 -37.93 -7.80 -2.54
N ASN A 95 -38.10 -8.82 -3.40
CA ASN A 95 -39.39 -9.44 -3.73
C ASN A 95 -39.19 -10.77 -4.50
N TYR A 96 -40.25 -11.58 -4.66
CA TYR A 96 -40.22 -12.89 -5.32
C TYR A 96 -40.10 -12.80 -6.86
N VAL A 97 -40.23 -11.60 -7.44
CA VAL A 97 -40.04 -11.31 -8.86
C VAL A 97 -38.64 -10.73 -9.17
N ARG A 98 -37.72 -10.74 -8.22
CA ARG A 98 -36.45 -10.01 -8.36
C ARG A 98 -35.32 -10.83 -8.96
N GLY A 99 -34.51 -10.18 -9.81
CA GLY A 99 -33.30 -10.71 -10.40
C GLY A 99 -32.04 -10.45 -9.57
N THR A 100 -30.91 -10.86 -10.14
CA THR A 100 -29.56 -10.63 -9.62
C THR A 100 -28.83 -9.66 -10.53
N THR A 101 -28.26 -8.59 -9.96
CA THR A 101 -27.58 -7.52 -10.70
C THR A 101 -26.11 -7.39 -10.30
N GLN A 102 -25.25 -7.04 -11.26
CA GLN A 102 -23.89 -6.56 -11.02
C GLN A 102 -23.82 -5.07 -11.36
N LEU A 103 -23.38 -4.24 -10.40
CA LEU A 103 -23.09 -2.83 -10.68
C LEU A 103 -21.75 -2.72 -11.42
N THR A 104 -21.73 -1.84 -12.42
CA THR A 104 -20.51 -1.31 -13.02
C THR A 104 -20.53 0.21 -12.96
N ILE A 105 -19.41 0.84 -12.60
CA ILE A 105 -19.19 2.29 -12.62
C ILE A 105 -18.22 2.60 -13.76
N ASP A 106 -18.65 3.41 -14.72
CA ASP A 106 -17.89 3.75 -15.94
C ASP A 106 -17.38 2.52 -16.71
N GLY A 107 -18.16 1.44 -16.66
CA GLY A 107 -17.85 0.15 -17.30
C GLY A 107 -17.07 -0.83 -16.43
N LEU A 108 -16.61 -0.42 -15.23
CA LEU A 108 -15.84 -1.25 -14.31
C LEU A 108 -16.74 -1.84 -13.20
N PRO A 109 -16.74 -3.15 -12.93
CA PRO A 109 -17.50 -3.78 -11.86
C PRO A 109 -17.19 -3.17 -10.50
N GLN A 110 -18.24 -2.89 -9.72
CA GLN A 110 -18.14 -2.43 -8.34
C GLN A 110 -18.89 -3.40 -7.42
N GLY A 111 -18.20 -3.87 -6.39
CA GLY A 111 -18.76 -4.78 -5.39
C GLY A 111 -19.12 -6.17 -5.93
N GLY A 112 -19.69 -7.00 -5.06
CA GLY A 112 -20.29 -8.28 -5.45
C GLY A 112 -21.64 -8.10 -6.15
N SER A 113 -22.13 -9.17 -6.78
CA SER A 113 -23.47 -9.17 -7.33
C SER A 113 -24.54 -9.20 -6.24
N VAL A 114 -25.67 -8.55 -6.50
CA VAL A 114 -26.77 -8.39 -5.55
C VAL A 114 -27.97 -9.21 -6.01
N ASP A 115 -28.30 -10.28 -5.28
CA ASP A 115 -29.55 -11.02 -5.44
C ASP A 115 -30.68 -10.32 -4.66
N GLN A 116 -31.58 -9.69 -5.40
CA GLN A 116 -32.71 -8.97 -4.81
C GLN A 116 -33.89 -9.92 -4.47
N TYR A 117 -33.79 -11.23 -4.69
CA TYR A 117 -34.87 -12.17 -4.37
C TYR A 117 -35.14 -12.30 -2.86
N ALA A 118 -36.41 -12.27 -2.49
CA ALA A 118 -36.93 -12.76 -1.21
C ALA A 118 -38.37 -13.26 -1.39
N SER A 119 -38.82 -14.19 -0.55
CA SER A 119 -40.20 -14.70 -0.59
C SER A 119 -41.25 -13.65 -0.20
N SER A 120 -40.86 -12.63 0.57
CA SER A 120 -41.67 -11.48 0.95
C SER A 120 -40.97 -10.17 0.63
N ALA A 121 -41.74 -9.09 0.51
CA ALA A 121 -41.19 -7.77 0.22
C ALA A 121 -40.53 -7.15 1.45
N SER A 122 -39.32 -6.60 1.28
CA SER A 122 -38.62 -5.83 2.30
C SER A 122 -37.62 -4.86 1.67
N TYR A 123 -37.29 -3.79 2.38
CA TYR A 123 -36.17 -2.92 2.02
C TYR A 123 -34.91 -3.37 2.76
N THR A 124 -33.78 -3.28 2.07
CA THR A 124 -32.45 -3.55 2.62
C THR A 124 -31.43 -2.80 1.79
N GLU A 125 -30.18 -2.82 2.24
CA GLU A 125 -29.04 -2.34 1.46
C GLU A 125 -27.96 -3.41 1.31
N SER A 126 -27.02 -3.13 0.43
CA SER A 126 -25.76 -3.85 0.29
C SER A 126 -24.61 -2.84 0.16
N ASP A 127 -23.60 -2.99 1.00
CA ASP A 127 -22.31 -2.31 0.86
C ASP A 127 -21.59 -2.89 -0.37
N LEU A 128 -21.43 -2.07 -1.40
CA LEU A 128 -20.74 -2.43 -2.64
C LEU A 128 -19.25 -2.12 -2.57
N GLY A 129 -18.75 -1.72 -1.40
CA GLY A 129 -17.35 -1.43 -1.12
C GLY A 129 -16.93 -0.02 -1.52
N ASN A 130 -15.63 0.21 -1.45
CA ASN A 130 -15.04 1.52 -1.71
C ASN A 130 -14.72 1.70 -3.20
N VAL A 131 -14.87 2.92 -3.69
CA VAL A 131 -14.61 3.33 -5.08
C VAL A 131 -13.92 4.70 -5.11
N VAL A 132 -12.95 4.87 -6.01
CA VAL A 132 -12.35 6.18 -6.27
C VAL A 132 -13.14 6.85 -7.39
N LEU A 133 -13.68 8.04 -7.13
CA LEU A 133 -14.46 8.81 -8.11
C LEU A 133 -13.84 10.19 -8.28
N SER A 134 -13.81 10.68 -9.51
CA SER A 134 -13.46 12.08 -9.80
C SER A 134 -14.67 12.98 -9.54
N SER A 135 -14.44 14.28 -9.37
CA SER A 135 -15.54 15.24 -9.48
C SER A 135 -16.13 15.20 -10.89
N GLY A 136 -17.45 15.16 -11.02
CA GLY A 136 -18.16 15.14 -12.30
C GLY A 136 -19.17 14.01 -12.39
N ASN A 137 -19.61 13.72 -13.62
CA ASN A 137 -20.66 12.72 -13.86
C ASN A 137 -20.05 11.35 -14.13
N HIS A 138 -20.59 10.34 -13.45
CA HIS A 138 -20.19 8.94 -13.54
C HIS A 138 -21.38 8.07 -13.92
N LYS A 139 -21.12 6.97 -14.64
CA LYS A 139 -22.14 6.05 -15.16
C LYS A 139 -22.29 4.83 -14.27
N PHE A 140 -23.38 4.77 -13.51
CA PHE A 140 -23.70 3.65 -12.61
C PHE A 140 -24.66 2.71 -13.31
N ARG A 141 -24.15 1.63 -13.90
CA ARG A 141 -24.93 0.66 -14.67
C ARG A 141 -25.15 -0.63 -13.89
N PHE A 142 -26.42 -0.97 -13.68
CA PHE A 142 -26.85 -2.26 -13.16
C PHE A 142 -27.07 -3.22 -14.31
N ASN A 143 -26.23 -4.25 -14.39
CA ASN A 143 -26.32 -5.33 -15.38
C ASN A 143 -27.05 -6.53 -14.77
N VAL A 144 -28.12 -7.01 -15.40
CA VAL A 144 -28.86 -8.19 -14.94
C VAL A 144 -28.08 -9.44 -15.34
N ILE A 145 -27.46 -10.11 -14.38
CA ILE A 145 -26.58 -11.27 -14.62
C ILE A 145 -27.26 -12.62 -14.40
N GLY A 146 -28.46 -12.62 -13.80
CA GLY A 146 -29.18 -13.84 -13.49
C GLY A 146 -30.36 -13.60 -12.56
N LYS A 147 -30.82 -14.66 -11.91
CA LYS A 147 -31.82 -14.60 -10.83
C LYS A 147 -31.69 -15.81 -9.92
N ASN A 148 -32.18 -15.69 -8.69
CA ASN A 148 -32.44 -16.84 -7.84
C ASN A 148 -33.33 -17.87 -8.56
N ALA A 149 -33.06 -19.17 -8.37
CA ALA A 149 -33.85 -20.24 -8.98
C ALA A 149 -35.36 -20.15 -8.62
N SER A 150 -35.66 -19.66 -7.41
CA SER A 150 -37.03 -19.48 -6.93
C SER A 150 -37.69 -18.18 -7.42
N SER A 151 -36.92 -17.27 -8.03
CA SER A 151 -37.48 -16.02 -8.54
C SER A 151 -38.27 -16.27 -9.82
N THR A 152 -39.40 -15.58 -9.94
CA THR A 152 -40.30 -15.70 -11.11
C THR A 152 -39.95 -14.74 -12.24
N SER A 153 -39.03 -13.78 -12.02
CA SER A 153 -38.65 -12.77 -13.00
C SER A 153 -37.22 -12.25 -12.76
N TYR A 154 -36.73 -11.41 -13.67
CA TYR A 154 -35.42 -10.76 -13.59
C TYR A 154 -35.50 -9.28 -13.18
N ASN A 155 -36.69 -8.80 -12.81
CA ASN A 155 -36.90 -7.39 -12.47
C ASN A 155 -35.99 -6.98 -11.32
N PHE A 156 -35.54 -5.73 -11.28
CA PHE A 156 -34.81 -5.24 -10.13
C PHE A 156 -35.29 -3.84 -9.76
N THR A 157 -34.86 -3.40 -8.58
CA THR A 157 -35.19 -2.10 -8.03
C THR A 157 -33.94 -1.35 -7.65
N VAL A 158 -34.05 -0.03 -7.67
CA VAL A 158 -33.09 0.89 -7.05
C VAL A 158 -33.90 1.83 -6.19
N ASP A 159 -33.74 1.71 -4.87
CA ASP A 159 -34.27 2.67 -3.90
C ASP A 159 -33.31 3.87 -3.90
N TYR A 160 -32.06 3.64 -3.50
CA TYR A 160 -31.04 4.68 -3.50
C TYR A 160 -29.63 4.14 -3.75
N LEU A 161 -28.74 5.05 -4.16
CA LEU A 161 -27.29 4.90 -4.09
C LEU A 161 -26.75 5.93 -3.12
N GLN A 162 -25.92 5.53 -2.16
CA GLN A 162 -25.32 6.44 -1.19
C GLN A 162 -23.80 6.40 -1.31
N LEU A 163 -23.20 7.57 -1.54
CA LEU A 163 -21.76 7.77 -1.56
C LEU A 163 -21.32 8.47 -0.27
N THR A 164 -20.53 7.78 0.55
CA THR A 164 -19.95 8.34 1.77
C THR A 164 -18.47 8.64 1.54
N LEU A 165 -18.09 9.92 1.52
CA LEU A 165 -16.69 10.32 1.33
C LEU A 165 -15.83 9.83 2.51
N LEU A 166 -14.75 9.13 2.19
CA LEU A 166 -13.79 8.59 3.17
C LEU A 166 -12.47 9.37 3.19
N SER A 167 -12.21 10.20 2.18
CA SER A 167 -11.06 11.10 2.16
C SER A 167 -11.23 12.20 3.21
N THR A 168 -10.18 12.47 3.98
CA THR A 168 -10.19 13.53 4.99
C THR A 168 -9.27 14.67 4.56
N ARG A 169 -9.81 15.88 4.46
CA ARG A 169 -9.05 17.08 4.13
C ARG A 169 -8.94 18.00 5.35
N PHE A 170 -7.74 18.48 5.58
CA PHE A 170 -7.37 19.39 6.65
C PHE A 170 -6.84 20.67 6.02
N GLU A 171 -7.61 21.74 6.11
CA GLU A 171 -7.19 23.06 5.63
C GLU A 171 -6.19 23.66 6.62
N GLY A 172 -5.06 24.17 6.12
CA GLY A 172 -3.96 24.70 6.93
C GLY A 172 -4.39 25.89 7.78
N GLU A 173 -5.31 26.70 7.29
CA GLU A 173 -5.89 27.85 7.97
C GLU A 173 -6.99 27.52 8.97
N ASN A 174 -7.60 26.33 8.88
CA ASN A 174 -8.66 25.90 9.81
C ASN A 174 -8.19 24.85 10.82
N SER A 175 -6.97 24.34 10.67
CA SER A 175 -6.42 23.28 11.52
C SER A 175 -5.57 23.85 12.66
N ALA A 176 -5.66 23.24 13.84
CA ALA A 176 -4.83 23.64 14.98
C ALA A 176 -3.37 23.25 14.76
N PHE A 177 -2.45 24.19 15.02
CA PHE A 177 -1.01 23.99 14.86
C PHE A 177 -0.20 24.59 16.01
N THR A 178 1.02 24.08 16.16
CA THR A 178 2.10 24.68 16.94
C THR A 178 3.29 24.97 16.04
N THR A 179 4.17 25.88 16.44
CA THR A 179 5.33 26.28 15.64
C THR A 179 6.58 26.44 16.49
N SER A 180 7.75 26.42 15.84
CA SER A 180 9.01 26.83 16.45
C SER A 180 9.78 27.79 15.55
N GLY A 181 10.15 28.94 16.13
CA GLY A 181 11.04 29.90 15.48
C GLY A 181 10.43 30.70 14.33
N VAL A 182 9.10 30.68 14.14
CA VAL A 182 8.45 31.36 13.01
C VAL A 182 7.25 32.20 13.41
N THR A 183 7.16 33.39 12.82
CA THR A 183 5.91 34.14 12.74
C THR A 183 4.99 33.51 11.69
N THR A 184 3.68 33.51 11.91
CA THR A 184 2.70 32.92 10.99
C THR A 184 1.57 33.90 10.68
N SER A 185 0.90 33.66 9.56
CA SER A 185 -0.32 34.38 9.19
C SER A 185 -1.24 33.44 8.40
N LEU A 186 -2.54 33.59 8.60
CA LEU A 186 -3.57 32.96 7.78
C LEU A 186 -3.99 33.97 6.69
N VAL A 187 -3.98 33.54 5.43
CA VAL A 187 -4.21 34.42 4.29
C VAL A 187 -5.49 33.98 3.58
N SER A 188 -6.45 34.89 3.42
CA SER A 188 -7.62 34.65 2.57
C SER A 188 -7.23 34.78 1.10
N ASP A 189 -7.57 33.77 0.31
CA ASP A 189 -7.35 33.74 -1.12
C ASP A 189 -8.39 32.82 -1.75
N ALA A 190 -9.27 33.37 -2.59
CA ALA A 190 -10.36 32.61 -3.19
C ALA A 190 -9.89 31.50 -4.15
N ALA A 191 -8.62 31.53 -4.56
CA ALA A 191 -8.02 30.47 -5.36
C ALA A 191 -7.47 29.30 -4.52
N ALA A 192 -7.39 29.45 -3.20
CA ALA A 192 -6.95 28.39 -2.29
C ALA A 192 -8.09 27.41 -1.97
N SER A 193 -7.74 26.19 -1.55
CA SER A 193 -8.71 25.26 -0.96
C SER A 193 -9.33 25.92 0.28
N GLY A 194 -10.62 25.74 0.51
CA GLY A 194 -11.30 26.37 1.65
C GLY A 194 -11.35 27.91 1.65
N GLY A 195 -10.77 28.59 0.65
CA GLY A 195 -10.72 30.05 0.54
C GLY A 195 -9.60 30.73 1.34
N GLY A 196 -8.64 29.97 1.90
CA GLY A 196 -7.48 30.51 2.59
C GLY A 196 -6.29 29.56 2.61
N TYR A 197 -5.18 29.99 3.19
CA TYR A 197 -4.03 29.12 3.44
C TYR A 197 -3.18 29.62 4.62
N PHE A 198 -2.44 28.71 5.24
CA PHE A 198 -1.42 29.03 6.23
C PHE A 198 -0.13 29.49 5.54
N GLN A 199 0.54 30.52 6.07
CA GLN A 199 1.92 30.84 5.67
C GLN A 199 2.82 31.24 6.84
N THR A 200 4.12 30.96 6.69
CA THR A 200 5.15 31.52 7.57
C THR A 200 5.68 32.88 7.08
N GLY A 201 6.22 33.65 8.01
CA GLY A 201 6.79 34.99 7.79
C GLY A 201 8.31 34.99 7.58
N SER A 202 8.89 36.18 7.46
CA SER A 202 10.30 36.41 7.07
C SER A 202 11.35 35.94 8.08
N SER A 203 10.96 35.59 9.30
CA SER A 203 11.88 35.00 10.30
C SER A 203 12.18 33.52 10.03
N THR A 204 11.53 32.91 9.02
CA THR A 204 11.70 31.48 8.70
C THR A 204 13.13 31.19 8.24
N THR A 205 13.73 30.15 8.80
CA THR A 205 15.06 29.65 8.43
C THR A 205 15.05 28.13 8.38
N THR A 206 16.13 27.52 7.87
CA THR A 206 16.33 26.06 8.01
C THR A 206 16.16 25.62 9.47
N GLY A 207 15.46 24.51 9.69
CA GLY A 207 15.13 23.96 11.01
C GLY A 207 13.85 24.54 11.63
N SER A 208 13.31 25.64 11.11
CA SER A 208 11.97 26.12 11.47
C SER A 208 10.91 25.08 11.14
N TRP A 209 9.88 24.96 11.97
CA TRP A 209 8.81 23.99 11.73
C TRP A 209 7.43 24.46 12.18
N VAL A 210 6.42 23.84 11.58
CA VAL A 210 4.99 23.92 11.94
C VAL A 210 4.48 22.49 12.10
N GLU A 211 3.73 22.22 13.16
CA GLU A 211 3.19 20.91 13.47
C GLU A 211 1.69 20.98 13.72
N TYR A 212 0.94 20.18 12.97
CA TYR A 212 -0.49 19.98 13.13
C TYR A 212 -0.77 18.69 13.90
N THR A 213 -1.87 18.66 14.62
CA THR A 213 -2.44 17.41 15.14
C THR A 213 -3.73 17.12 14.38
N LEU A 214 -3.72 16.09 13.55
CA LEU A 214 -4.84 15.73 12.67
C LEU A 214 -5.42 14.39 13.09
N ASN A 215 -6.75 14.27 13.06
CA ASN A 215 -7.45 13.04 13.43
C ASN A 215 -7.66 12.16 12.21
N VAL A 216 -7.11 10.94 12.24
CA VAL A 216 -7.31 9.92 11.23
C VAL A 216 -8.56 9.10 11.60
N PRO A 217 -9.57 9.01 10.73
CA PRO A 217 -10.87 8.43 11.10
C PRO A 217 -10.81 6.91 11.26
N ALA A 218 -9.98 6.22 10.48
CA ALA A 218 -9.86 4.77 10.47
C ALA A 218 -8.41 4.32 10.31
N THR A 219 -8.03 3.19 10.91
CA THR A 219 -6.73 2.57 10.62
C THR A 219 -6.67 2.12 9.17
N GLY A 220 -5.61 2.47 8.45
CA GLY A 220 -5.47 2.13 7.03
C GLY A 220 -4.18 2.65 6.39
N VAL A 221 -4.00 2.32 5.10
CA VAL A 221 -3.00 2.96 4.26
C VAL A 221 -3.64 4.19 3.63
N TYR A 222 -2.97 5.33 3.70
CA TYR A 222 -3.45 6.59 3.15
C TYR A 222 -2.44 7.14 2.15
N ASN A 223 -2.91 7.54 0.98
CA ASN A 223 -2.17 8.44 0.14
C ASN A 223 -2.24 9.85 0.73
N VAL A 224 -1.09 10.49 0.94
CA VAL A 224 -0.99 11.82 1.57
C VAL A 224 -0.73 12.88 0.51
N ASN A 225 -1.73 13.71 0.23
CA ASN A 225 -1.60 14.85 -0.69
C ASN A 225 -1.36 16.14 0.09
N PHE A 226 -0.34 16.89 -0.31
CA PHE A 226 0.02 18.17 0.26
C PHE A 226 -0.22 19.30 -0.74
N GLY A 227 -1.23 20.13 -0.47
CA GLY A 227 -1.52 21.35 -1.20
C GLY A 227 -0.78 22.55 -0.64
N TYR A 228 -0.21 23.38 -1.52
CA TYR A 228 0.51 24.60 -1.13
C TYR A 228 0.56 25.62 -2.27
N LYS A 229 0.91 26.85 -1.92
CA LYS A 229 1.07 27.98 -2.85
C LYS A 229 2.55 28.25 -3.14
N LYS A 230 2.96 27.97 -4.37
CA LYS A 230 4.29 28.31 -4.87
C LYS A 230 4.46 29.82 -5.05
N ASN A 231 5.68 30.32 -4.82
CA ASN A 231 6.07 31.73 -5.03
C ASN A 231 7.61 31.89 -4.97
N TYR A 232 8.14 33.05 -5.38
CA TYR A 232 9.57 33.37 -5.43
C TYR A 232 10.21 33.60 -4.05
N VAL A 233 9.40 33.70 -2.99
CA VAL A 233 9.85 33.80 -1.59
C VAL A 233 9.78 32.46 -0.84
N ARG A 234 9.60 31.34 -1.53
CA ARG A 234 9.31 30.06 -0.87
C ARG A 234 10.52 29.19 -0.56
N GLY A 235 10.47 28.48 0.56
CA GLY A 235 11.44 27.49 0.99
C GLY A 235 11.11 26.06 0.57
N THR A 236 11.96 25.13 0.99
CA THR A 236 11.81 23.69 0.83
C THR A 236 11.40 23.07 2.17
N THR A 237 10.35 22.25 2.19
CA THR A 237 9.79 21.65 3.42
C THR A 237 9.72 20.13 3.34
N GLN A 238 10.13 19.45 4.42
CA GLN A 238 9.96 18.02 4.60
C GLN A 238 8.80 17.76 5.57
N LEU A 239 7.82 16.95 5.17
CA LEU A 239 6.80 16.43 6.08
C LEU A 239 7.38 15.26 6.89
N ALA A 240 7.10 15.25 8.19
CA ALA A 240 7.21 14.08 9.04
C ALA A 240 5.84 13.80 9.69
N ILE A 241 5.43 12.54 9.69
CA ILE A 241 4.26 12.05 10.43
C ILE A 241 4.77 11.22 11.61
N ASP A 242 4.39 11.60 12.82
CA ASP A 242 4.87 10.99 14.07
C ASP A 242 6.40 10.88 14.15
N GLY A 243 7.07 11.92 13.65
CA GLY A 243 8.54 12.01 13.63
C GLY A 243 9.21 11.24 12.48
N VAL A 244 8.46 10.54 11.63
CA VAL A 244 8.99 9.80 10.47
C VAL A 244 8.78 10.63 9.21
N ASN A 245 9.86 10.95 8.49
CA ASN A 245 9.80 11.68 7.22
C ASN A 245 8.97 10.93 6.18
N GLN A 246 8.10 11.65 5.47
CA GLN A 246 7.24 11.13 4.43
C GLN A 246 7.56 11.76 3.07
N GLY A 247 7.69 10.93 2.03
CA GLY A 247 8.03 11.38 0.69
C GLY A 247 9.36 12.15 0.61
N ILE A 248 9.50 12.94 -0.45
CA ILE A 248 10.63 13.84 -0.65
C ILE A 248 10.35 15.23 -0.06
N ALA A 249 11.41 15.99 0.19
CA ALA A 249 11.28 17.40 0.56
C ALA A 249 10.71 18.21 -0.63
N VAL A 250 9.72 19.06 -0.36
CA VAL A 250 8.96 19.80 -1.36
C VAL A 250 9.52 21.21 -1.53
N ASP A 251 10.06 21.51 -2.71
CA ASP A 251 10.45 22.87 -3.10
C ASP A 251 9.22 23.68 -3.55
N GLN A 252 8.80 24.61 -2.71
CA GLN A 252 7.66 25.48 -2.98
C GLN A 252 8.04 26.69 -3.85
N TYR A 253 9.30 26.81 -4.32
CA TYR A 253 9.71 27.92 -5.18
C TYR A 253 9.07 27.87 -6.58
N ALA A 254 8.58 29.03 -7.04
CA ALA A 254 8.28 29.30 -8.44
C ALA A 254 8.39 30.80 -8.74
N ASN A 255 8.79 31.18 -9.96
CA ASN A 255 8.82 32.59 -10.37
C ASN A 255 7.44 33.25 -10.33
N THR A 256 6.40 32.49 -10.70
CA THR A 256 5.00 32.93 -10.72
C THR A 256 4.23 32.17 -9.66
N ALA A 257 3.33 32.86 -8.94
CA ALA A 257 2.51 32.21 -7.93
C ALA A 257 1.53 31.20 -8.55
N SER A 258 1.41 30.03 -7.95
CA SER A 258 0.46 28.99 -8.35
C SER A 258 0.13 28.07 -7.18
N TYR A 259 -1.06 27.48 -7.20
CA TYR A 259 -1.42 26.41 -6.27
C TYR A 259 -1.05 25.06 -6.89
N VAL A 260 -0.40 24.23 -6.10
CA VAL A 260 0.08 22.91 -6.52
C VAL A 260 -0.20 21.92 -5.40
N SER A 261 -0.60 20.70 -5.79
CA SER A 261 -0.67 19.55 -4.89
C SER A 261 0.47 18.60 -5.20
N THR A 262 1.07 18.01 -4.18
CA THR A 262 2.10 16.97 -4.32
C THR A 262 1.71 15.75 -3.50
N ASN A 263 1.72 14.59 -4.14
CA ASN A 263 1.54 13.30 -3.50
C ASN A 263 2.83 12.89 -2.79
N LEU A 264 2.78 12.78 -1.46
CA LEU A 264 3.93 12.44 -0.61
C LEU A 264 4.09 10.93 -0.40
N GLY A 265 3.27 10.12 -1.07
CA GLY A 265 3.29 8.67 -1.01
C GLY A 265 2.25 8.08 -0.06
N ASN A 266 2.35 6.77 0.13
CA ASN A 266 1.45 6.00 0.99
C ASN A 266 2.00 5.91 2.41
N VAL A 267 1.14 6.14 3.40
CA VAL A 267 1.46 6.08 4.83
C VAL A 267 0.45 5.21 5.54
N THR A 268 0.91 4.23 6.32
CA THR A 268 0.02 3.48 7.21
C THR A 268 -0.21 4.27 8.49
N LEU A 269 -1.47 4.60 8.78
CA LEU A 269 -1.87 5.35 9.97
C LEU A 269 -2.89 4.54 10.78
N SER A 270 -2.82 4.64 12.10
CA SER A 270 -3.87 4.16 12.99
C SER A 270 -5.04 5.16 13.03
N SER A 271 -6.21 4.73 13.49
CA SER A 271 -7.24 5.70 13.86
C SER A 271 -6.81 6.51 15.09
N GLY A 272 -7.22 7.78 15.13
CA GLY A 272 -6.88 8.70 16.22
C GLY A 272 -5.99 9.85 15.77
N ASN A 273 -5.40 10.55 16.73
CA ASN A 273 -4.63 11.76 16.47
C ASN A 273 -3.19 11.43 16.10
N HIS A 274 -2.71 12.04 15.02
CA HIS A 274 -1.34 11.94 14.51
C HIS A 274 -0.72 13.32 14.36
N THR A 275 0.59 13.41 14.53
CA THR A 275 1.34 14.67 14.38
C THR A 275 1.88 14.81 12.97
N PHE A 276 1.66 15.96 12.34
CA PHE A 276 2.11 16.28 10.98
C PHE A 276 3.01 17.50 11.03
N ARG A 277 4.32 17.27 11.02
CA ARG A 277 5.33 18.32 11.14
C ARG A 277 5.97 18.64 9.79
N PHE A 278 5.87 19.89 9.37
CA PHE A 278 6.62 20.42 8.23
C PHE A 278 7.85 21.15 8.73
N THR A 279 9.03 20.65 8.38
CA THR A 279 10.31 21.27 8.74
C THR A 279 10.97 21.86 7.50
N VAL A 280 11.44 23.11 7.60
CA VAL A 280 12.19 23.76 6.53
C VAL A 280 13.58 23.15 6.43
N THR A 281 13.89 22.52 5.31
CA THR A 281 15.19 21.87 5.05
C THR A 281 16.13 22.74 4.22
N GLY A 282 15.59 23.73 3.51
CA GLY A 282 16.37 24.62 2.65
C GLY A 282 15.50 25.54 1.82
N LYS A 283 16.03 25.99 0.69
CA LYS A 283 15.30 26.73 -0.34
C LYS A 283 15.99 26.56 -1.69
N ASN A 284 15.25 26.79 -2.77
CA ASN A 284 15.85 26.99 -4.09
C ASN A 284 16.87 28.15 -4.05
N THR A 285 17.97 28.04 -4.79
CA THR A 285 19.01 29.10 -4.85
C THR A 285 18.46 30.43 -5.38
N SER A 286 17.43 30.38 -6.23
CA SER A 286 16.75 31.56 -6.78
C SER A 286 15.69 32.13 -5.83
N SER A 287 15.33 31.41 -4.77
CA SER A 287 14.35 31.89 -3.80
C SER A 287 14.94 32.97 -2.93
N THR A 288 14.15 34.01 -2.66
CA THR A 288 14.58 35.15 -1.82
C THR A 288 14.31 34.94 -0.33
N SER A 289 13.52 33.93 0.06
CA SER A 289 13.22 33.61 1.46
C SER A 289 13.01 32.11 1.69
N TYR A 290 12.83 31.70 2.94
CA TYR A 290 12.50 30.33 3.37
C TYR A 290 11.02 30.15 3.73
N ASN A 291 10.17 31.17 3.51
CA ASN A 291 8.76 31.10 3.89
C ASN A 291 8.11 29.89 3.22
N PHE A 292 7.16 29.26 3.87
CA PHE A 292 6.38 28.21 3.21
C PHE A 292 4.91 28.37 3.51
N THR A 293 4.13 27.66 2.73
CA THR A 293 2.67 27.67 2.83
C THR A 293 2.15 26.27 2.98
N ILE A 294 0.98 26.17 3.61
CA ILE A 294 0.17 24.96 3.67
C ILE A 294 -1.25 25.41 3.32
N ASP A 295 -1.72 24.97 2.17
CA ASP A 295 -3.11 25.14 1.74
C ASP A 295 -3.91 24.03 2.43
N TYR A 296 -3.61 22.77 2.12
CA TYR A 296 -4.25 21.63 2.77
C TYR A 296 -3.34 20.43 2.90
N LEU A 297 -3.71 19.53 3.81
CA LEU A 297 -3.33 18.13 3.81
C LEU A 297 -4.55 17.27 3.54
N GLU A 298 -4.46 16.33 2.62
CA GLU A 298 -5.55 15.40 2.32
C GLU A 298 -5.06 13.97 2.48
N LEU A 299 -5.78 13.21 3.31
CA LEU A 299 -5.57 11.79 3.54
C LEU A 299 -6.62 11.03 2.73
N MET A 300 -6.18 10.35 1.67
CA MET A 300 -7.03 9.51 0.85
C MET A 300 -6.78 8.04 1.19
N PRO A 301 -7.75 7.30 1.75
CA PRO A 301 -7.60 5.86 1.96
C PRO A 301 -7.17 5.16 0.66
N ASN A 302 -6.07 4.42 0.68
CA ASN A 302 -5.57 3.70 -0.47
C ASN A 302 -5.98 2.22 -0.39
N PHE A 303 -6.95 1.84 -1.21
CA PHE A 303 -7.42 0.46 -1.37
C PHE A 303 -6.81 -0.24 -2.60
N GLY A 304 -5.86 0.39 -3.29
CA GLY A 304 -5.29 -0.05 -4.55
C GLY A 304 -6.04 0.49 -5.78
N PRO A 305 -5.54 0.21 -6.99
CA PRO A 305 -6.19 0.62 -8.22
C PRO A 305 -7.59 0.04 -8.36
N ALA A 306 -8.47 0.76 -9.05
CA ALA A 306 -9.74 0.23 -9.50
C ALA A 306 -9.53 -0.99 -10.39
N VAL A 307 -10.46 -1.94 -10.32
CA VAL A 307 -10.44 -3.15 -11.15
C VAL A 307 -10.77 -2.79 -12.59
N ASP A 308 -9.96 -3.28 -13.53
CA ASP A 308 -10.20 -3.18 -14.96
C ASP A 308 -10.60 -4.56 -15.54
N PRO A 309 -11.87 -4.76 -15.96
CA PRO A 309 -12.33 -5.99 -16.59
C PRO A 309 -11.54 -6.39 -17.83
N SER A 310 -10.99 -5.41 -18.56
CA SER A 310 -10.25 -5.70 -19.78
C SER A 310 -9.01 -6.55 -19.48
N LEU A 311 -8.42 -6.40 -18.29
CA LEU A 311 -7.27 -7.19 -17.85
C LEU A 311 -7.59 -8.69 -17.70
N MET A 312 -8.86 -9.07 -17.55
CA MET A 312 -9.24 -10.48 -17.50
C MET A 312 -9.01 -11.20 -18.84
N SER A 313 -8.89 -10.49 -19.97
CA SER A 313 -8.51 -11.12 -21.25
C SER A 313 -7.08 -11.66 -21.26
N ASN A 314 -6.25 -11.18 -20.35
CA ASN A 314 -4.85 -11.58 -20.22
C ASN A 314 -4.66 -12.75 -19.24
N VAL A 315 -5.77 -13.27 -18.70
CA VAL A 315 -5.77 -14.38 -17.76
C VAL A 315 -5.87 -15.71 -18.52
N SER A 316 -5.09 -16.69 -18.10
CA SER A 316 -5.07 -18.04 -18.67
C SER A 316 -4.92 -19.11 -17.58
N GLY A 317 -5.24 -20.36 -17.92
CA GLY A 317 -5.12 -21.47 -16.97
C GLY A 317 -6.24 -21.49 -15.90
N THR A 318 -6.20 -22.52 -15.05
CA THR A 318 -7.20 -22.76 -13.99
C THR A 318 -6.57 -23.19 -12.67
N ASN A 319 -5.46 -23.92 -12.70
CA ASN A 319 -4.58 -24.15 -11.55
C ASN A 319 -3.15 -24.51 -12.04
N PRO A 320 -2.21 -23.56 -12.07
CA PRO A 320 -2.41 -22.16 -11.66
C PRO A 320 -3.27 -21.37 -12.66
N ILE A 321 -3.91 -20.31 -12.15
CA ILE A 321 -4.38 -19.19 -12.99
C ILE A 321 -3.17 -18.29 -13.19
N ASN A 322 -2.86 -17.93 -14.44
CA ASN A 322 -1.75 -17.05 -14.78
C ASN A 322 -2.26 -15.76 -15.41
N PHE A 323 -1.54 -14.68 -15.19
CA PHE A 323 -1.78 -13.38 -15.81
C PHE A 323 -0.46 -12.86 -16.39
N LEU A 324 -0.54 -12.18 -17.54
CA LEU A 324 0.60 -11.53 -18.17
C LEU A 324 0.19 -10.17 -18.74
N SER A 325 0.95 -9.13 -18.46
CA SER A 325 0.77 -7.81 -19.07
C SER A 325 2.11 -7.26 -19.50
N ASP A 326 2.21 -6.82 -20.75
CA ASP A 326 3.39 -6.15 -21.27
C ASP A 326 3.49 -4.74 -20.65
N LEU A 327 4.27 -4.63 -19.58
CA LEU A 327 4.52 -3.40 -18.84
C LEU A 327 6.02 -3.13 -18.80
N ALA A 328 6.40 -1.88 -18.98
CA ALA A 328 7.80 -1.48 -18.80
C ALA A 328 8.25 -1.70 -17.34
N PRO A 329 9.54 -1.99 -17.09
CA PRO A 329 10.11 -2.05 -15.75
C PRO A 329 9.71 -0.83 -14.90
N GLY A 330 9.30 -1.09 -13.65
CA GLY A 330 8.75 -0.06 -12.77
C GLY A 330 8.06 -0.65 -11.55
N ASN A 331 7.48 0.21 -10.73
CA ASN A 331 6.69 -0.21 -9.57
C ASN A 331 5.21 -0.04 -9.87
N TYR A 332 4.42 -1.06 -9.60
CA TYR A 332 2.99 -1.08 -9.88
C TYR A 332 2.20 -1.49 -8.65
N ASP A 333 1.16 -0.72 -8.36
CA ASP A 333 0.15 -1.09 -7.39
C ASP A 333 -0.86 -2.01 -8.08
N ILE A 334 -1.19 -3.11 -7.41
CA ILE A 334 -2.05 -4.18 -7.92
C ILE A 334 -3.22 -4.37 -6.97
N THR A 335 -4.42 -4.52 -7.53
CA THR A 335 -5.62 -4.99 -6.84
C THR A 335 -6.04 -6.32 -7.44
N LEU A 336 -6.36 -7.30 -6.60
CA LEU A 336 -6.98 -8.56 -6.98
C LEU A 336 -8.29 -8.74 -6.21
N ILE A 337 -9.35 -9.12 -6.91
CA ILE A 337 -10.58 -9.58 -6.28
C ILE A 337 -10.54 -11.11 -6.24
N LEU A 338 -10.36 -11.66 -5.04
CA LEU A 338 -10.28 -13.10 -4.82
C LEU A 338 -11.59 -13.66 -4.26
N GLY A 339 -11.85 -14.95 -4.46
CA GLY A 339 -13.09 -15.61 -4.03
C GLY A 339 -14.11 -15.73 -5.15
N ASP A 340 -15.25 -16.35 -4.88
CA ASP A 340 -16.27 -16.68 -5.89
C ASP A 340 -17.65 -16.85 -5.25
N ASN A 341 -18.71 -16.62 -6.03
CA ASN A 341 -20.08 -16.74 -5.55
C ASN A 341 -20.52 -18.20 -5.32
N ALA A 342 -20.00 -19.13 -6.12
CA ALA A 342 -20.48 -20.51 -6.12
C ALA A 342 -19.74 -21.41 -5.11
N SER A 343 -18.45 -21.20 -4.88
CA SER A 343 -17.66 -22.07 -4.00
C SER A 343 -16.58 -21.30 -3.24
N ALA A 344 -16.16 -21.87 -2.11
CA ALA A 344 -14.99 -21.41 -1.38
C ALA A 344 -13.71 -21.49 -2.23
N GLY A 345 -12.70 -20.69 -1.87
CA GLY A 345 -11.40 -20.61 -2.52
C GLY A 345 -10.25 -20.56 -1.51
N SER A 346 -9.05 -20.92 -1.97
CA SER A 346 -7.81 -20.86 -1.22
C SER A 346 -6.69 -20.48 -2.17
N THR A 347 -6.38 -19.19 -2.23
CA THR A 347 -5.58 -18.61 -3.31
C THR A 347 -4.23 -18.15 -2.78
N ASN A 348 -3.14 -18.69 -3.33
CA ASN A 348 -1.79 -18.16 -3.14
C ASN A 348 -1.44 -17.27 -4.33
N VAL A 349 -0.76 -16.15 -4.11
CA VAL A 349 -0.38 -15.24 -5.20
C VAL A 349 1.13 -15.06 -5.26
N GLN A 350 1.69 -15.44 -6.40
CA GLN A 350 3.06 -15.11 -6.77
C GLN A 350 3.06 -14.11 -7.92
N ALA A 351 4.03 -13.22 -7.91
CA ALA A 351 4.30 -12.33 -9.01
C ALA A 351 5.74 -12.49 -9.45
N GLU A 352 5.98 -12.22 -10.72
CA GLU A 352 7.31 -12.16 -11.28
C GLU A 352 8.07 -13.48 -11.02
N ALA A 353 9.35 -13.40 -10.65
CA ALA A 353 10.25 -14.52 -10.39
C ALA A 353 9.88 -15.33 -9.12
N ARG A 354 8.63 -15.79 -9.06
CA ARG A 354 7.96 -16.48 -7.96
C ARG A 354 8.01 -15.72 -6.64
N ARG A 355 8.06 -14.38 -6.65
CA ARG A 355 7.98 -13.58 -5.43
C ARG A 355 6.61 -13.76 -4.81
N THR A 356 6.57 -14.18 -3.56
CA THR A 356 5.28 -14.39 -2.88
C THR A 356 4.74 -13.02 -2.50
N MET A 357 3.64 -12.61 -3.14
CA MET A 357 3.01 -11.31 -2.91
C MET A 357 1.87 -11.40 -1.89
N LEU A 358 1.20 -12.55 -1.84
CA LEU A 358 0.21 -12.87 -0.82
C LEU A 358 0.41 -14.33 -0.40
N GLY A 359 0.40 -14.58 0.91
CA GLY A 359 0.19 -15.92 1.46
C GLY A 359 -1.20 -16.45 1.10
N THR A 360 -1.57 -17.63 1.60
CA THR A 360 -2.88 -18.23 1.32
C THR A 360 -4.03 -17.32 1.76
N VAL A 361 -4.83 -16.85 0.80
CA VAL A 361 -6.07 -16.11 1.04
C VAL A 361 -7.25 -17.08 0.93
N ALA A 362 -7.87 -17.40 2.06
CA ALA A 362 -9.07 -18.20 2.12
C ALA A 362 -10.32 -17.34 1.89
N THR A 363 -11.28 -17.85 1.13
CA THR A 363 -12.57 -17.20 0.85
C THR A 363 -13.69 -18.22 0.97
N GLU A 364 -14.81 -17.83 1.58
CA GLU A 364 -16.03 -18.64 1.63
C GLU A 364 -16.85 -18.48 0.34
N ALA A 365 -17.76 -19.41 0.07
CA ALA A 365 -18.69 -19.28 -1.05
C ALA A 365 -19.58 -18.02 -0.85
N GLY A 366 -19.73 -17.21 -1.90
CA GLY A 366 -20.49 -15.96 -1.82
C GLY A 366 -19.71 -14.79 -1.23
N LYS A 367 -18.41 -14.97 -0.94
CA LYS A 367 -17.54 -13.91 -0.40
C LYS A 367 -16.43 -13.58 -1.40
N LEU A 368 -16.29 -12.29 -1.68
CA LEU A 368 -15.16 -11.72 -2.39
C LEU A 368 -14.22 -11.06 -1.39
N SER A 369 -12.93 -11.11 -1.66
CA SER A 369 -11.87 -10.50 -0.87
C SER A 369 -11.02 -9.62 -1.78
N LEU A 370 -11.03 -8.32 -1.50
CA LEU A 370 -10.10 -7.38 -2.13
C LEU A 370 -8.73 -7.55 -1.49
N GLN A 371 -7.74 -7.85 -2.31
CA GLN A 371 -6.34 -7.91 -1.93
C GLN A 371 -5.55 -6.93 -2.78
N ASN A 372 -4.57 -6.27 -2.20
CA ASN A 372 -3.71 -5.35 -2.93
C ASN A 372 -2.27 -5.46 -2.46
N PHE A 373 -1.33 -5.13 -3.33
CA PHE A 373 0.12 -5.11 -3.05
C PHE A 373 0.84 -4.25 -4.08
N THR A 374 2.07 -3.83 -3.78
CA THR A 374 2.96 -3.19 -4.77
C THR A 374 3.99 -4.20 -5.24
N VAL A 375 4.23 -4.26 -6.53
CA VAL A 375 5.22 -5.15 -7.17
C VAL A 375 6.23 -4.34 -7.97
N ASN A 376 7.49 -4.75 -7.91
CA ASN A 376 8.57 -4.17 -8.70
C ASN A 376 8.80 -5.02 -9.96
N VAL A 377 8.27 -4.60 -11.10
CA VAL A 377 8.49 -5.25 -12.41
C VAL A 377 9.88 -4.89 -12.92
N ARG A 378 10.66 -5.88 -13.39
CA ARG A 378 12.04 -5.69 -13.83
C ARG A 378 12.38 -6.51 -15.07
N GLU A 379 13.45 -6.07 -15.74
CA GLU A 379 14.08 -6.81 -16.81
C GLU A 379 15.61 -6.79 -16.59
N PRO A 380 16.26 -7.95 -16.36
CA PRO A 380 15.63 -9.26 -16.13
C PRO A 380 14.77 -9.29 -14.86
N GLU A 381 13.75 -10.15 -14.87
CA GLU A 381 12.73 -10.29 -13.81
C GLU A 381 13.34 -10.83 -12.50
N GLY A 382 14.24 -11.81 -12.65
CA GLY A 382 14.88 -12.56 -11.58
C GLY A 382 16.26 -12.01 -11.22
N GLN A 383 17.29 -12.78 -11.57
CA GLN A 383 18.68 -12.50 -11.21
C GLN A 383 19.26 -11.44 -12.13
N PRO A 384 19.96 -10.40 -11.62
CA PRO A 384 20.48 -9.32 -12.45
C PRO A 384 21.38 -9.78 -13.61
N THR A 385 22.13 -10.88 -13.44
CA THR A 385 23.00 -11.42 -14.50
C THR A 385 22.27 -12.41 -15.43
N GLY A 386 20.98 -12.69 -15.21
CA GLY A 386 20.22 -13.76 -15.88
C GLY A 386 20.63 -15.17 -15.44
N GLY A 387 21.91 -15.38 -15.12
CA GLY A 387 22.45 -16.55 -14.44
C GLY A 387 21.99 -17.91 -14.99
N SER A 388 21.97 -18.91 -14.10
CA SER A 388 21.47 -20.27 -14.40
C SER A 388 19.94 -20.37 -14.43
N ASN A 389 19.23 -19.27 -14.16
CA ASN A 389 17.77 -19.22 -14.11
C ASN A 389 17.13 -18.74 -15.42
N GLY A 390 17.82 -17.94 -16.23
CA GLY A 390 17.25 -17.24 -17.38
C GLY A 390 16.75 -15.83 -17.02
N GLU A 391 16.41 -15.04 -18.04
CA GLU A 391 16.03 -13.62 -17.89
C GLU A 391 14.62 -13.42 -17.29
N GLY A 392 13.80 -14.47 -17.30
CA GLY A 392 12.41 -14.43 -16.85
C GLY A 392 11.41 -14.15 -17.97
N THR A 393 10.22 -13.72 -17.60
CA THR A 393 9.16 -13.27 -18.52
C THR A 393 9.09 -11.74 -18.48
N PRO A 394 9.41 -11.03 -19.57
CA PRO A 394 9.27 -9.58 -19.63
C PRO A 394 7.83 -9.12 -19.33
N GLY A 395 7.71 -7.95 -18.72
CA GLY A 395 6.44 -7.41 -18.27
C GLY A 395 6.01 -7.94 -16.91
N LEU A 396 4.78 -7.62 -16.53
CA LEU A 396 4.19 -8.04 -15.27
C LEU A 396 3.50 -9.39 -15.42
N ASN A 397 3.85 -10.36 -14.57
CA ASN A 397 3.15 -11.64 -14.51
C ASN A 397 2.73 -12.05 -13.09
N PHE A 398 1.59 -12.76 -13.02
CA PHE A 398 1.12 -13.40 -11.79
C PHE A 398 0.85 -14.88 -12.01
N SER A 399 1.03 -15.65 -10.94
CA SER A 399 0.56 -17.03 -10.86
C SER A 399 -0.20 -17.24 -9.55
N LEU A 400 -1.45 -17.70 -9.68
CA LEU A 400 -2.37 -17.95 -8.59
C LEU A 400 -2.59 -19.46 -8.47
N SER A 401 -2.29 -20.03 -7.30
CA SER A 401 -2.32 -21.49 -7.07
C SER A 401 -3.11 -21.89 -5.83
N GLY A 402 -3.39 -23.18 -5.69
CA GLY A 402 -4.22 -23.75 -4.62
C GLY A 402 -5.59 -24.14 -5.17
N ILE A 403 -6.64 -23.51 -4.66
CA ILE A 403 -7.98 -23.50 -5.24
C ILE A 403 -8.26 -22.04 -5.66
N PRO A 404 -7.57 -21.53 -6.69
CA PRO A 404 -7.55 -20.11 -6.98
C PRO A 404 -8.91 -19.64 -7.50
N LYS A 405 -9.37 -18.49 -6.99
CA LYS A 405 -10.59 -17.82 -7.43
C LYS A 405 -10.28 -16.36 -7.70
N LEU A 406 -10.25 -15.95 -8.97
CA LEU A 406 -9.93 -14.59 -9.40
C LEU A 406 -11.13 -13.99 -10.14
N ASN A 407 -11.61 -12.86 -9.65
CA ASN A 407 -12.78 -12.15 -10.17
C ASN A 407 -12.46 -10.73 -10.67
N GLY A 408 -11.23 -10.24 -10.49
CA GLY A 408 -10.85 -8.91 -10.96
C GLY A 408 -9.38 -8.61 -10.73
N ILE A 409 -8.82 -7.80 -11.63
CA ILE A 409 -7.46 -7.28 -11.56
C ILE A 409 -7.53 -5.77 -11.75
N GLY A 410 -6.84 -5.01 -10.91
CA GLY A 410 -6.56 -3.58 -11.11
C GLY A 410 -5.05 -3.37 -11.15
N ILE A 411 -4.57 -2.50 -12.03
CA ILE A 411 -3.14 -2.17 -12.16
C ILE A 411 -3.01 -0.67 -12.34
N SER A 412 -2.08 -0.06 -11.61
CA SER A 412 -1.64 1.31 -11.86
C SER A 412 -0.17 1.50 -11.49
N PRO A 413 0.57 2.43 -12.13
CA PRO A 413 1.89 2.80 -11.65
C PRO A 413 1.85 3.26 -10.20
N ALA A 414 2.67 2.66 -9.34
CA ALA A 414 2.75 3.01 -7.93
C ALA A 414 3.31 4.43 -7.77
N GLN A 415 2.60 5.26 -7.00
CA GLN A 415 2.99 6.65 -6.74
C GLN A 415 3.89 6.72 -5.52
N ASN A 416 5.17 7.07 -5.72
CA ASN A 416 6.18 7.23 -4.65
C ASN A 416 6.19 6.08 -3.62
N PRO A 417 6.34 4.80 -4.06
CA PRO A 417 6.36 3.68 -3.13
C PRO A 417 7.60 3.75 -2.22
N SER A 418 7.46 3.29 -0.98
CA SER A 418 8.60 3.05 -0.10
C SER A 418 9.44 1.90 -0.66
N MET A 419 10.65 2.20 -1.14
CA MET A 419 11.52 1.20 -1.77
C MET A 419 12.43 0.47 -0.79
N ILE A 420 12.51 -0.84 -0.94
CA ILE A 420 13.53 -1.71 -0.32
C ILE A 420 14.29 -2.44 -1.43
N TYR A 421 15.57 -2.12 -1.59
CA TYR A 421 16.48 -2.85 -2.48
C TYR A 421 17.23 -3.92 -1.69
N LEU A 422 17.36 -5.11 -2.27
CA LEU A 422 18.11 -6.20 -1.68
C LEU A 422 19.39 -6.44 -2.49
N ALA A 423 20.54 -6.38 -1.82
CA ALA A 423 21.85 -6.68 -2.37
C ALA A 423 22.44 -7.90 -1.65
N GLY A 424 22.61 -9.01 -2.35
CA GLY A 424 23.10 -10.22 -1.72
C GLY A 424 23.37 -11.37 -2.67
N ASP A 425 23.47 -12.57 -2.09
CA ASP A 425 23.86 -13.80 -2.77
C ASP A 425 22.68 -14.77 -3.05
N SER A 426 22.99 -16.02 -3.35
CA SER A 426 22.03 -17.09 -3.69
C SER A 426 20.98 -17.37 -2.61
N THR A 427 21.28 -17.05 -1.35
CA THR A 427 20.36 -17.25 -0.23
C THR A 427 19.27 -16.18 -0.17
N MET A 428 19.48 -15.05 -0.85
CA MET A 428 18.57 -13.91 -0.94
C MET A 428 17.87 -13.82 -2.30
N SER A 429 18.53 -14.24 -3.38
CA SER A 429 18.10 -14.05 -4.79
C SER A 429 16.72 -14.60 -5.15
N ASP A 430 16.12 -14.01 -6.18
CA ASP A 430 14.92 -14.58 -6.80
C ASP A 430 15.29 -15.82 -7.65
N TRP A 431 14.48 -16.87 -7.53
CA TRP A 431 14.63 -18.13 -8.25
C TRP A 431 13.39 -18.45 -9.11
N LEU A 432 13.60 -18.61 -10.42
CA LEU A 432 12.51 -18.89 -11.37
C LEU A 432 11.95 -20.32 -11.23
N SER A 433 12.74 -21.27 -10.74
CA SER A 433 12.35 -22.69 -10.68
C SER A 433 12.52 -23.32 -9.30
N ASN A 434 11.59 -24.20 -8.95
CA ASN A 434 11.64 -24.98 -7.72
C ASN A 434 12.83 -25.96 -7.75
N PRO A 435 13.31 -26.45 -6.60
CA PRO A 435 12.81 -26.18 -5.24
C PRO A 435 13.48 -24.97 -4.55
N THR A 436 14.53 -24.39 -5.15
CA THR A 436 15.28 -23.29 -4.54
C THR A 436 14.43 -22.02 -4.42
N THR A 437 14.56 -21.33 -3.29
CA THR A 437 13.91 -20.05 -3.00
C THR A 437 14.84 -19.20 -2.14
N GLY A 438 15.05 -17.93 -2.50
CA GLY A 438 15.79 -16.99 -1.65
C GLY A 438 14.85 -16.36 -0.61
N TRP A 439 15.38 -15.97 0.55
CA TRP A 439 14.54 -15.33 1.56
C TRP A 439 13.98 -13.97 1.08
N GLY A 440 14.71 -13.26 0.20
CA GLY A 440 14.26 -12.01 -0.41
C GLY A 440 12.98 -12.19 -1.24
N GLN A 441 12.85 -13.34 -1.91
CA GLN A 441 11.68 -13.72 -2.70
C GLN A 441 10.40 -13.92 -1.84
N MET A 442 10.56 -14.15 -0.54
CA MET A 442 9.45 -14.34 0.40
C MET A 442 9.08 -13.06 1.15
N LEU A 443 9.92 -12.03 1.12
CA LEU A 443 9.71 -10.80 1.87
C LEU A 443 8.47 -9.98 1.43
N PRO A 444 8.09 -9.89 0.13
CA PRO A 444 7.01 -9.00 -0.31
C PRO A 444 5.64 -9.27 0.33
N GLN A 445 5.31 -10.53 0.63
CA GLN A 445 4.00 -10.91 1.19
C GLN A 445 3.64 -10.24 2.52
N TYR A 446 4.65 -9.75 3.24
CA TYR A 446 4.47 -9.17 4.56
C TYR A 446 4.15 -7.67 4.52
N PHE A 447 4.22 -7.04 3.35
CA PHE A 447 4.01 -5.61 3.20
C PHE A 447 2.67 -5.31 2.54
N LYS A 448 2.01 -4.26 3.03
CA LYS A 448 0.83 -3.65 2.42
C LYS A 448 1.21 -2.94 1.12
N ILE A 449 0.19 -2.57 0.34
CA ILE A 449 0.36 -1.66 -0.79
C ILE A 449 1.11 -0.38 -0.37
N GLY A 450 1.96 0.14 -1.26
CA GLY A 450 2.83 1.29 -1.06
C GLY A 450 4.27 0.95 -0.66
N THR A 451 4.62 -0.32 -0.42
CA THR A 451 6.01 -0.75 -0.23
C THR A 451 6.42 -1.72 -1.33
N SER A 452 7.51 -1.40 -2.03
CA SER A 452 8.01 -2.20 -3.14
C SER A 452 9.38 -2.78 -2.83
N ILE A 453 9.59 -4.05 -3.15
CA ILE A 453 10.84 -4.77 -2.88
C ILE A 453 11.48 -5.17 -4.21
N ALA A 454 12.69 -4.64 -4.44
CA ALA A 454 13.47 -4.90 -5.64
C ALA A 454 14.69 -5.77 -5.28
N ASN A 455 14.65 -7.05 -5.67
CA ASN A 455 15.65 -8.03 -5.26
C ASN A 455 16.78 -8.15 -6.29
N TYR A 456 17.89 -7.44 -6.07
CA TYR A 456 19.07 -7.45 -6.92
C TYR A 456 20.15 -8.41 -6.42
N ALA A 457 19.78 -9.39 -5.59
CA ALA A 457 20.70 -10.46 -5.20
C ALA A 457 20.92 -11.44 -6.35
N ASP A 458 22.15 -11.92 -6.47
CA ASP A 458 22.61 -12.78 -7.56
C ASP A 458 23.40 -13.98 -7.01
N PRO A 459 23.14 -15.22 -7.45
CA PRO A 459 23.80 -16.40 -6.91
C PRO A 459 25.32 -16.44 -7.12
N GLY A 460 26.04 -16.94 -6.13
CA GLY A 460 27.50 -17.13 -6.23
C GLY A 460 28.31 -15.87 -5.95
N GLU A 461 27.64 -14.73 -5.72
CA GLU A 461 28.32 -13.45 -5.52
C GLU A 461 28.92 -13.28 -4.12
N SER A 462 30.14 -12.74 -4.10
CA SER A 462 30.87 -12.26 -2.93
C SER A 462 30.84 -10.73 -2.90
N THR A 463 31.31 -10.11 -1.81
CA THR A 463 31.47 -8.64 -1.79
C THR A 463 32.40 -8.11 -2.89
N VAL A 464 33.34 -8.92 -3.35
CA VAL A 464 34.31 -8.56 -4.39
C VAL A 464 33.64 -8.57 -5.77
N SER A 465 33.03 -9.70 -6.12
CA SER A 465 32.44 -9.90 -7.44
C SER A 465 31.22 -9.00 -7.66
N TYR A 466 30.38 -8.82 -6.62
CA TYR A 466 29.20 -7.96 -6.67
C TYR A 466 29.51 -6.48 -6.93
N LEU A 467 30.67 -6.00 -6.47
CA LEU A 467 31.15 -4.64 -6.74
C LEU A 467 31.84 -4.51 -8.09
N SER A 468 32.47 -5.58 -8.57
CA SER A 468 33.26 -5.54 -9.80
C SER A 468 32.42 -5.68 -11.08
N ASP A 469 31.25 -6.34 -10.99
CA ASP A 469 30.36 -6.50 -12.13
C ASP A 469 29.39 -5.32 -12.25
N ASN A 470 29.36 -4.69 -13.42
CA ASN A 470 28.45 -3.58 -13.70
C ASN A 470 26.97 -3.98 -13.70
N ALA A 471 26.64 -5.26 -13.94
CA ALA A 471 25.26 -5.76 -13.89
C ALA A 471 24.69 -5.85 -12.47
N LEU A 472 25.54 -5.76 -11.44
CA LEU A 472 25.20 -5.97 -10.03
C LEU A 472 25.06 -4.65 -9.27
N PHE A 473 26.03 -4.27 -8.43
CA PHE A 473 25.88 -3.10 -7.56
C PHE A 473 25.68 -1.79 -8.34
N ASN A 474 26.39 -1.63 -9.47
CA ASN A 474 26.27 -0.43 -10.32
C ASN A 474 24.88 -0.32 -10.96
N ASN A 475 24.27 -1.44 -11.35
CA ASN A 475 22.88 -1.48 -11.80
C ASN A 475 21.93 -1.11 -10.66
N LEU A 476 22.02 -1.79 -9.52
CA LEU A 476 21.17 -1.52 -8.34
C LEU A 476 21.20 -0.03 -7.96
N ILE A 477 22.39 0.53 -7.74
CA ILE A 477 22.55 1.92 -7.26
C ILE A 477 22.08 2.97 -8.27
N SER A 478 21.93 2.61 -9.55
CA SER A 478 21.38 3.50 -10.57
C SER A 478 19.88 3.78 -10.37
N HIS A 479 19.16 2.86 -9.72
CA HIS A 479 17.72 2.96 -9.43
C HIS A 479 17.42 3.56 -8.05
N VAL A 480 18.41 3.59 -7.15
CA VAL A 480 18.26 4.06 -5.76
C VAL A 480 18.14 5.58 -5.71
N ASN A 481 17.11 6.04 -5.03
CA ASN A 481 16.79 7.43 -4.75
C ASN A 481 16.93 7.76 -3.26
N THR A 482 16.80 9.04 -2.94
CA THR A 482 16.83 9.53 -1.55
C THR A 482 15.73 8.85 -0.72
N ASN A 483 16.06 8.49 0.52
CA ASN A 483 15.21 7.79 1.49
C ASN A 483 14.87 6.32 1.18
N ASP A 484 15.35 5.78 0.05
CA ASP A 484 15.25 4.34 -0.21
C ASP A 484 16.12 3.54 0.76
N TYR A 485 15.76 2.28 1.01
CA TYR A 485 16.53 1.39 1.88
C TYR A 485 17.26 0.33 1.05
N VAL A 486 18.52 0.08 1.36
CA VAL A 486 19.31 -0.96 0.71
C VAL A 486 19.82 -1.94 1.76
N LEU A 487 19.27 -3.15 1.74
CA LEU A 487 19.63 -4.25 2.65
C LEU A 487 20.75 -5.07 2.02
N ILE A 488 21.89 -5.15 2.70
CA ILE A 488 23.13 -5.74 2.16
C ILE A 488 23.49 -7.00 2.95
N GLN A 489 23.52 -8.17 2.29
CA GLN A 489 23.91 -9.43 2.90
C GLN A 489 24.92 -10.19 2.03
N PHE A 490 26.16 -10.31 2.50
CA PHE A 490 27.20 -11.11 1.85
C PHE A 490 28.04 -11.88 2.86
N GLY A 491 28.64 -12.98 2.41
CA GLY A 491 29.61 -13.75 3.18
C GLY A 491 29.70 -15.21 2.74
N HIS A 492 28.67 -15.77 2.09
CA HIS A 492 28.70 -17.16 1.64
C HIS A 492 29.83 -17.44 0.65
N ASN A 493 30.06 -16.51 -0.27
CA ASN A 493 31.03 -16.65 -1.35
C ASN A 493 32.34 -15.88 -1.11
N ASP A 494 32.44 -15.16 0.01
CA ASP A 494 33.67 -14.48 0.47
C ASP A 494 34.66 -15.48 1.11
N LYS A 495 34.84 -16.64 0.47
CA LYS A 495 35.55 -17.82 0.99
C LYS A 495 37.01 -17.54 1.33
N THR A 496 37.66 -16.71 0.51
CA THR A 496 39.06 -16.32 0.65
C THR A 496 39.25 -14.81 0.73
N THR A 497 38.16 -14.04 0.85
CA THR A 497 38.22 -12.58 0.99
C THR A 497 38.90 -12.22 2.30
N THR A 498 39.97 -11.43 2.24
CA THR A 498 40.64 -10.94 3.46
C THR A 498 39.71 -10.02 4.25
N LYS A 499 39.91 -9.92 5.58
CA LYS A 499 39.16 -8.98 6.42
C LYS A 499 39.21 -7.55 5.87
N ALA A 500 40.39 -7.09 5.46
CA ALA A 500 40.57 -5.75 4.93
C ALA A 500 39.77 -5.52 3.64
N SER A 501 39.80 -6.46 2.70
CA SER A 501 39.03 -6.38 1.45
C SER A 501 37.53 -6.42 1.71
N TYR A 502 37.05 -7.33 2.54
CA TYR A 502 35.63 -7.45 2.89
C TYR A 502 35.10 -6.15 3.50
N GLN A 503 35.83 -5.57 4.46
CA GLN A 503 35.45 -4.30 5.09
C GLN A 503 35.50 -3.12 4.11
N ALA A 504 36.51 -3.05 3.24
CA ALA A 504 36.63 -2.02 2.22
C ALA A 504 35.47 -2.07 1.20
N ASN A 505 35.08 -3.28 0.78
CA ASN A 505 33.97 -3.49 -0.15
C ASN A 505 32.64 -3.04 0.47
N LEU A 506 32.32 -3.49 1.69
CA LEU A 506 31.12 -3.05 2.40
C LEU A 506 31.09 -1.53 2.60
N LYS A 507 32.22 -0.92 2.99
CA LYS A 507 32.32 0.53 3.13
C LYS A 507 32.08 1.26 1.81
N THR A 508 32.53 0.70 0.69
CA THR A 508 32.31 1.27 -0.65
C THR A 508 30.83 1.29 -0.99
N MET A 509 30.12 0.17 -0.80
CA MET A 509 28.67 0.10 -1.00
C MET A 509 27.93 1.11 -0.13
N ILE A 510 28.22 1.13 1.19
CA ILE A 510 27.63 2.07 2.16
C ILE A 510 27.82 3.53 1.72
N THR A 511 29.03 3.87 1.28
CA THR A 511 29.36 5.25 0.87
C THR A 511 28.55 5.67 -0.35
N GLN A 512 28.43 4.80 -1.35
CA GLN A 512 27.66 5.10 -2.57
C GLN A 512 26.15 5.19 -2.30
N ILE A 513 25.61 4.35 -1.42
CA ILE A 513 24.21 4.40 -0.99
C ILE A 513 23.93 5.71 -0.25
N LYS A 514 24.77 6.09 0.72
CA LYS A 514 24.64 7.36 1.44
C LYS A 514 24.77 8.57 0.51
N ALA A 515 25.60 8.48 -0.54
CA ALA A 515 25.72 9.54 -1.54
C ALA A 515 24.44 9.78 -2.36
N LYS A 516 23.55 8.78 -2.48
CA LYS A 516 22.21 8.92 -3.07
C LYS A 516 21.18 9.51 -2.09
N GLY A 517 21.55 9.69 -0.82
CA GLY A 517 20.63 10.02 0.26
C GLY A 517 19.79 8.83 0.73
N ALA A 518 20.17 7.60 0.35
CA ALA A 518 19.51 6.36 0.76
C ALA A 518 20.10 5.81 2.08
N VAL A 519 19.39 4.87 2.70
CA VAL A 519 19.73 4.28 4.00
C VAL A 519 20.26 2.86 3.80
N PRO A 520 21.57 2.61 3.97
CA PRO A 520 22.09 1.26 3.98
C PRO A 520 21.74 0.55 5.30
N VAL A 521 21.41 -0.74 5.22
CA VAL A 521 21.25 -1.63 6.39
C VAL A 521 22.07 -2.90 6.13
N LEU A 522 23.00 -3.22 7.02
CA LEU A 522 23.79 -4.45 6.90
C LEU A 522 23.05 -5.64 7.51
N ILE A 523 23.18 -6.80 6.88
CA ILE A 523 22.65 -8.06 7.37
C ILE A 523 23.77 -9.09 7.34
N THR A 524 24.18 -9.58 8.49
CA THR A 524 25.21 -10.65 8.56
C THR A 524 24.71 -11.91 7.84
N PRO A 525 25.57 -12.70 7.18
CA PRO A 525 25.11 -13.85 6.39
C PRO A 525 24.36 -14.89 7.23
N VAL A 526 23.21 -15.35 6.74
CA VAL A 526 22.44 -16.47 7.33
C VAL A 526 23.30 -17.74 7.44
N VAL A 527 23.18 -18.52 8.51
CA VAL A 527 24.04 -19.70 8.73
C VAL A 527 23.81 -20.83 7.72
N ARG A 528 24.83 -21.67 7.52
CA ARG A 528 24.66 -22.98 6.88
C ARG A 528 24.23 -24.04 7.90
N ARG A 529 23.55 -25.09 7.44
CA ARG A 529 23.19 -26.25 8.26
C ARG A 529 24.34 -27.27 8.34
N LEU A 530 25.47 -26.86 8.92
CA LEU A 530 26.64 -27.73 9.13
C LEU A 530 26.94 -27.84 10.62
N PHE A 531 26.47 -28.92 11.24
CA PHE A 531 26.69 -29.23 12.65
C PHE A 531 28.08 -29.81 12.89
N ASN A 532 28.62 -29.57 14.09
CA ASN A 532 29.79 -30.28 14.60
C ASN A 532 29.43 -31.74 14.93
N GLU A 533 30.44 -32.53 15.27
CA GLU A 533 30.28 -33.95 15.67
C GLU A 533 29.34 -34.14 16.87
N ASP A 534 29.17 -33.11 17.70
CA ASP A 534 28.22 -33.11 18.82
C ASP A 534 26.75 -33.11 18.39
N ASN A 535 26.44 -32.82 17.11
CA ASN A 535 25.09 -32.64 16.57
C ASN A 535 24.25 -31.59 17.31
N LEU A 536 24.88 -30.70 18.07
CA LEU A 536 24.23 -29.67 18.87
C LEU A 536 24.63 -28.27 18.41
N THR A 537 25.89 -28.08 18.03
CA THR A 537 26.43 -26.77 17.68
C THR A 537 26.80 -26.68 16.22
N LEU A 538 26.66 -25.49 15.63
CA LEU A 538 27.11 -25.24 14.27
C LEU A 538 28.63 -25.07 14.19
N SER A 539 29.20 -25.58 13.10
CA SER A 539 30.63 -25.46 12.78
C SER A 539 31.06 -24.02 12.46
N SER A 540 32.36 -23.76 12.52
CA SER A 540 32.96 -22.48 12.13
C SER A 540 32.58 -22.05 10.71
N THR A 541 32.56 -22.98 9.75
CA THR A 541 32.14 -22.75 8.36
C THR A 541 30.66 -22.40 8.25
N ALA A 542 29.80 -23.00 9.08
CA ALA A 542 28.39 -22.63 9.16
C ALA A 542 28.17 -21.21 9.69
N LEU A 543 29.08 -20.75 10.55
CA LEU A 543 29.10 -19.41 11.13
C LEU A 543 29.89 -18.39 10.29
N HIS A 544 30.30 -18.76 9.06
CA HIS A 544 31.04 -17.91 8.13
C HIS A 544 32.40 -17.41 8.64
N ILE A 545 33.09 -18.28 9.40
CA ILE A 545 34.56 -18.22 9.45
C ILE A 545 35.07 -18.80 8.14
N ASN A 546 35.63 -17.94 7.29
CA ASN A 546 36.00 -18.32 5.93
C ASN A 546 37.28 -19.18 5.90
N GLU A 547 37.69 -19.62 4.71
CA GLU A 547 38.77 -20.60 4.52
C GLU A 547 40.14 -20.10 4.99
N ILE A 548 40.29 -18.79 5.16
CA ILE A 548 41.51 -18.14 5.68
C ILE A 548 41.36 -17.65 7.14
N GLY A 549 40.31 -18.09 7.84
CA GLY A 549 40.11 -17.84 9.27
C GLY A 549 39.49 -16.48 9.63
N VAL A 550 38.89 -15.78 8.67
CA VAL A 550 38.22 -14.50 8.93
C VAL A 550 36.79 -14.75 9.38
N ASP A 551 36.42 -14.25 10.56
CA ASP A 551 35.03 -14.13 11.01
C ASP A 551 34.34 -12.97 10.28
N LEU A 552 33.64 -13.30 9.20
CA LEU A 552 32.96 -12.33 8.34
C LEU A 552 31.81 -11.59 9.07
N PRO A 553 30.93 -12.26 9.84
CA PRO A 553 29.92 -11.58 10.66
C PRO A 553 30.53 -10.55 11.63
N ALA A 554 31.63 -10.88 12.31
CA ALA A 554 32.31 -9.94 13.20
C ALA A 554 32.89 -8.75 12.41
N ALA A 555 33.53 -9.01 11.27
CA ALA A 555 34.06 -7.95 10.41
C ALA A 555 32.95 -7.01 9.89
N MET A 556 31.77 -7.53 9.56
CA MET A 556 30.60 -6.73 9.16
C MET A 556 30.06 -5.88 10.32
N LYS A 557 30.00 -6.42 11.54
CA LYS A 557 29.59 -5.67 12.74
C LYS A 557 30.52 -4.51 13.05
N GLU A 558 31.84 -4.71 12.87
CA GLU A 558 32.82 -3.62 12.97
C GLU A 558 32.56 -2.51 11.94
N VAL A 559 32.22 -2.87 10.69
CA VAL A 559 31.88 -1.92 9.62
C VAL A 559 30.60 -1.15 9.97
N ALA A 560 29.56 -1.84 10.43
CA ALA A 560 28.30 -1.21 10.84
C ALA A 560 28.53 -0.14 11.91
N SER A 561 29.25 -0.50 12.97
CA SER A 561 29.60 0.40 14.07
C SER A 561 30.43 1.59 13.59
N THR A 562 31.52 1.34 12.86
CA THR A 562 32.46 2.39 12.41
C THR A 562 31.83 3.38 11.43
N ASN A 563 30.84 2.94 10.63
CA ASN A 563 30.20 3.78 9.62
C ASN A 563 28.82 4.29 10.06
N ASN A 564 28.42 4.05 11.31
CA ASN A 564 27.10 4.38 11.85
C ASN A 564 25.97 3.91 10.91
N VAL A 565 25.90 2.60 10.71
CA VAL A 565 24.92 1.91 9.87
C VAL A 565 24.20 0.88 10.72
N GLN A 566 22.88 0.80 10.58
CA GLN A 566 22.07 -0.20 11.28
C GLN A 566 22.41 -1.61 10.78
N LEU A 567 22.34 -2.60 11.67
CA LEU A 567 22.67 -3.99 11.36
C LEU A 567 21.63 -4.96 11.93
N ILE A 568 21.21 -5.91 11.11
CA ILE A 568 20.44 -7.10 11.51
C ILE A 568 21.43 -8.27 11.66
N ASP A 569 21.57 -8.80 12.88
CA ASP A 569 22.42 -9.95 13.18
C ASP A 569 21.73 -11.27 12.82
N LEU A 570 21.54 -11.49 11.53
CA LEU A 570 20.89 -12.68 11.01
C LEU A 570 21.73 -13.95 11.24
N THR A 571 23.06 -13.85 11.39
CA THR A 571 23.90 -15.00 11.77
C THR A 571 23.50 -15.48 13.16
N ALA A 572 23.40 -14.59 14.16
CA ALA A 572 22.98 -14.97 15.50
C ALA A 572 21.53 -15.50 15.53
N LYS A 573 20.60 -14.83 14.84
CA LYS A 573 19.19 -15.24 14.81
C LYS A 573 18.99 -16.60 14.15
N SER A 574 19.62 -16.83 13.00
CA SER A 574 19.51 -18.11 12.28
C SER A 574 20.28 -19.22 12.97
N LYS A 575 21.45 -18.96 13.58
CA LYS A 575 22.13 -19.92 14.46
C LYS A 575 21.18 -20.43 15.54
N LEU A 576 20.53 -19.52 16.26
CA LEU A 576 19.59 -19.88 17.32
C LEU A 576 18.45 -20.76 16.80
N LEU A 577 17.85 -20.40 15.65
CA LEU A 577 16.80 -21.19 15.02
C LEU A 577 17.30 -22.61 14.69
N ILE A 578 18.42 -22.73 13.97
CA ILE A 578 18.91 -24.02 13.47
C ILE A 578 19.38 -24.92 14.61
N GLU A 579 20.14 -24.39 15.59
CA GLU A 579 20.58 -25.16 16.75
C GLU A 579 19.40 -25.60 17.63
N SER A 580 18.36 -24.76 17.78
CA SER A 580 17.17 -25.13 18.55
C SER A 580 16.34 -26.25 17.93
N LEU A 581 16.35 -26.35 16.59
CA LEU A 581 15.70 -27.43 15.85
C LEU A 581 16.53 -28.72 15.83
N GLY A 582 17.85 -28.59 15.96
CA GLY A 582 18.80 -29.70 15.81
C GLY A 582 18.86 -30.27 14.39
N VAL A 583 19.62 -31.35 14.23
CA VAL A 583 19.96 -31.92 12.91
C VAL A 583 18.73 -32.31 12.09
N GLU A 584 17.77 -33.04 12.65
CA GLU A 584 16.66 -33.60 11.86
C GLU A 584 15.57 -32.56 11.56
N ALA A 585 15.10 -31.82 12.57
CA ALA A 585 13.99 -30.88 12.37
C ALA A 585 14.40 -29.62 11.59
N SER A 586 15.70 -29.34 11.45
CA SER A 586 16.19 -28.25 10.60
C SER A 586 16.22 -28.58 9.10
N LYS A 587 16.17 -29.87 8.70
CA LYS A 587 16.26 -30.27 7.28
C LYS A 587 15.27 -29.54 6.36
N PRO A 588 13.98 -29.36 6.72
CA PRO A 588 13.01 -28.69 5.86
C PRO A 588 13.31 -27.21 5.58
N ILE A 589 14.18 -26.56 6.36
CA ILE A 589 14.59 -25.17 6.09
C ILE A 589 15.49 -25.13 4.84
N TYR A 590 16.32 -26.14 4.64
CA TYR A 590 17.26 -26.22 3.53
C TYR A 590 16.78 -27.21 2.47
N LEU A 591 17.50 -27.31 1.37
CA LEU A 591 17.27 -28.34 0.34
C LEU A 591 18.02 -29.63 0.67
N THR A 592 18.10 -29.99 1.96
CA THR A 592 18.86 -31.14 2.43
C THR A 592 18.27 -32.45 1.89
N VAL A 593 16.94 -32.52 1.79
CA VAL A 593 16.26 -33.74 1.30
C VAL A 593 16.25 -33.77 -0.22
N GLU A 594 16.02 -32.63 -0.85
CA GLU A 594 15.82 -32.51 -2.29
C GLU A 594 17.13 -32.52 -3.08
N LYS A 595 18.22 -32.01 -2.51
CA LYS A 595 19.50 -31.78 -3.21
C LYS A 595 20.76 -32.11 -2.40
N ASP A 596 20.63 -32.66 -1.19
CA ASP A 596 21.74 -32.79 -0.23
C ASP A 596 22.47 -31.45 0.01
N ASP A 597 21.69 -30.37 0.05
CA ASP A 597 22.20 -29.01 0.14
C ASP A 597 21.86 -28.40 1.52
N ASN A 598 22.89 -27.92 2.20
CA ASN A 598 22.82 -27.33 3.54
C ASN A 598 23.06 -25.81 3.55
N THR A 599 22.97 -25.17 2.38
CA THR A 599 23.13 -23.73 2.20
C THR A 599 21.86 -23.10 1.63
N HIS A 600 21.27 -23.69 0.59
CA HIS A 600 20.12 -23.12 -0.09
C HIS A 600 18.79 -23.60 0.51
N PHE A 601 17.76 -22.74 0.42
CA PHE A 601 16.51 -22.95 1.12
C PHE A 601 15.42 -23.58 0.26
N SER A 602 14.56 -24.36 0.92
CA SER A 602 13.21 -24.63 0.44
C SER A 602 12.35 -23.36 0.53
N LYS A 603 11.17 -23.35 -0.10
CA LYS A 603 10.20 -22.24 0.07
C LYS A 603 9.83 -22.01 1.55
N TYR A 604 9.70 -23.09 2.33
CA TYR A 604 9.42 -23.00 3.76
C TYR A 604 10.58 -22.32 4.51
N GLY A 605 11.81 -22.78 4.30
CA GLY A 605 12.96 -22.20 4.98
C GLY A 605 13.23 -20.75 4.59
N ALA A 606 13.11 -20.40 3.31
CA ALA A 606 13.23 -19.03 2.84
C ALA A 606 12.24 -18.10 3.56
N ASN A 607 11.03 -18.59 3.83
CA ASN A 607 10.02 -17.86 4.59
C ASN A 607 10.39 -17.69 6.07
N GLU A 608 10.92 -18.74 6.71
CA GLU A 608 11.38 -18.65 8.10
C GLU A 608 12.56 -17.68 8.26
N ILE A 609 13.51 -17.67 7.31
CA ILE A 609 14.61 -16.70 7.28
C ILE A 609 14.10 -15.27 7.03
N ALA A 610 13.14 -15.08 6.12
CA ALA A 610 12.51 -13.78 5.89
C ALA A 610 11.84 -13.23 7.16
N LYS A 611 11.20 -14.08 7.98
CA LYS A 611 10.64 -13.69 9.28
C LYS A 611 11.70 -13.21 10.28
N LEU A 612 12.88 -13.82 10.30
CA LEU A 612 14.01 -13.34 11.13
C LEU A 612 14.51 -11.96 10.68
N VAL A 613 14.54 -11.71 9.37
CA VAL A 613 14.86 -10.37 8.83
C VAL A 613 13.79 -9.36 9.24
N LEU A 614 12.51 -9.68 9.09
CA LEU A 614 11.40 -8.82 9.54
C LEU A 614 11.46 -8.53 11.05
N GLN A 615 11.82 -9.52 11.86
CA GLN A 615 12.05 -9.31 13.28
C GLN A 615 13.20 -8.31 13.51
N GLY A 616 14.31 -8.43 12.78
CA GLY A 616 15.40 -7.46 12.82
C GLY A 616 14.98 -6.06 12.40
N MET A 617 14.15 -5.93 11.35
CA MET A 617 13.60 -4.63 10.94
C MET A 617 12.75 -4.00 12.05
N LYS A 618 11.93 -4.80 12.75
CA LYS A 618 11.14 -4.36 13.91
C LYS A 618 12.02 -3.90 15.07
N GLU A 619 13.05 -4.67 15.42
CA GLU A 619 14.01 -4.33 16.49
C GLU A 619 14.77 -3.03 16.21
N LEU A 620 15.07 -2.75 14.94
CA LEU A 620 15.70 -1.51 14.49
C LEU A 620 14.72 -0.34 14.32
N ASN A 621 13.41 -0.57 14.52
CA ASN A 621 12.35 0.40 14.25
C ASN A 621 12.46 1.04 12.86
N LEU A 622 12.72 0.23 11.83
CA LEU A 622 12.77 0.75 10.47
C LEU A 622 11.39 1.31 10.07
N PRO A 623 11.31 2.47 9.39
CA PRO A 623 10.04 3.08 8.98
C PRO A 623 9.09 2.15 8.23
N GLN A 624 9.64 1.23 7.44
CA GLN A 624 8.87 0.26 6.63
C GLN A 624 8.06 -0.71 7.50
N VAL A 625 8.41 -0.88 8.77
CA VAL A 625 7.67 -1.74 9.71
C VAL A 625 6.23 -1.27 9.89
N ALA A 626 5.97 0.04 9.77
CA ALA A 626 4.62 0.60 9.81
C ALA A 626 3.73 0.05 8.68
N ASN A 627 4.33 -0.35 7.55
CA ASN A 627 3.63 -0.85 6.36
C ASN A 627 3.50 -2.38 6.33
N LEU A 628 3.82 -3.08 7.42
CA LEU A 628 3.56 -4.52 7.51
C LEU A 628 2.05 -4.81 7.57
N ARG A 629 1.66 -5.97 7.01
CA ARG A 629 0.28 -6.47 6.99
C ARG A 629 -0.27 -6.79 8.37
#